data_AF-A0A5M4FE59-F1
#
_entry.id   AF-A0A5M4FE59-F1
#
_cell.length_a   1.000
_cell.length_b   1.000
_cell.length_c   1.000
_cell.angle_alpha   90.00
_cell.angle_beta   90.00
_cell.angle_gamma   90.00
#
_symmetry.space_group_name_H-M   'P 1'
#
loop_
_entity.id
_entity.type
_entity.pdbx_description
1 polymer ?
#
loop_
_entity_poly.entity_id
_entity_poly.type
_entity_poly.pdbx_seq_one_letter_code
_entity_poly.pdbx_strand_id
1 'polypeptide(L)'
;MSPRHIIALASSAAVLILAAALPASANEPDPSTPYGYSANAGGTYVRVLGSTVSSDPTATSNIIGSTYPKQQTNTTASAQVGTLLKAGAISTETTATKVDSTITATSKAETAGVSLLNGLIKVDAVKTVTEAKRTGTVLSGDSNSQLLGVTIKGKTVPLNVSNNFGVTLTGVASVILNEEKVDINGGKVTTTGSALKVTLLKAYEGSPIGTTITINPTSSTLAPTEQSNNIAVGGFAYGTTARLVWGDSISVISGPTARIATPPGGTFGYDLTNTTAGINVPLVLTGGVIRSVANAVTSPTAADVTHSSEIVGLNVLNGLIRADAVKATARSQKLSTGERIQTPTTQVVKLVIGGKAITVASTPNFTITVPGVVRVVVNDQTVSSTGNQVVGLHVTLLAPRSGLKTGAEIFVAVAGSIVY
;
A
#
# COMPACT_ATOMS: atom_id res chain seq x y z
N MET A 1 64.03 -66.49 -26.94
CA MET A 1 63.02 -66.54 -28.01
C MET A 1 61.90 -67.45 -27.55
N SER A 2 60.73 -66.89 -27.25
CA SER A 2 59.54 -67.62 -26.79
C SER A 2 58.30 -66.94 -27.42
N PRO A 3 57.35 -67.70 -28.00
CA PRO A 3 56.22 -67.13 -28.72
C PRO A 3 55.08 -66.79 -27.76
N ARG A 4 54.38 -65.67 -27.98
CA ARG A 4 53.09 -65.40 -27.34
C ARG A 4 52.00 -65.20 -28.39
N HIS A 5 51.00 -66.06 -28.26
CA HIS A 5 49.78 -66.14 -29.04
C HIS A 5 48.95 -64.85 -28.95
N ILE A 6 48.41 -64.45 -30.09
CA ILE A 6 47.43 -63.36 -30.25
C ILE A 6 46.06 -63.93 -29.86
N ILE A 7 45.45 -63.36 -28.81
CA ILE A 7 44.04 -63.59 -28.45
C ILE A 7 43.23 -62.40 -28.95
N ALA A 8 42.28 -62.66 -29.83
CA ALA A 8 41.29 -61.69 -30.29
C ALA A 8 40.21 -61.51 -29.21
N LEU A 9 40.01 -60.28 -28.74
CA LEU A 9 38.82 -59.89 -27.95
C LEU A 9 37.82 -59.19 -28.86
N ALA A 10 36.65 -59.81 -29.02
CA ALA A 10 35.46 -59.20 -29.59
C ALA A 10 34.84 -58.21 -28.59
N SER A 11 34.63 -56.96 -29.01
CA SER A 11 33.97 -55.92 -28.21
C SER A 11 32.50 -55.83 -28.61
N SER A 12 31.60 -56.26 -27.72
CA SER A 12 30.15 -56.06 -27.87
C SER A 12 29.77 -54.64 -27.45
N ALA A 13 29.18 -53.87 -28.36
CA ALA A 13 28.63 -52.55 -28.08
C ALA A 13 27.23 -52.68 -27.45
N ALA A 14 27.07 -52.17 -26.22
CA ALA A 14 25.77 -52.03 -25.55
C ALA A 14 25.18 -50.65 -25.86
N VAL A 15 23.99 -50.63 -26.48
CA VAL A 15 23.20 -49.41 -26.71
C VAL A 15 22.45 -49.07 -25.42
N LEU A 16 22.83 -47.97 -24.77
CA LEU A 16 22.11 -47.34 -23.66
C LEU A 16 20.94 -46.52 -24.23
N ILE A 17 19.70 -46.97 -24.01
CA ILE A 17 18.50 -46.16 -24.23
C ILE A 17 18.37 -45.21 -23.04
N LEU A 18 18.68 -43.93 -23.24
CA LEU A 18 18.32 -42.86 -22.30
C LEU A 18 16.79 -42.66 -22.37
N ALA A 19 16.07 -43.17 -21.38
CA ALA A 19 14.70 -42.74 -21.14
C ALA A 19 14.73 -41.29 -20.63
N ALA A 20 14.28 -40.36 -21.46
CA ALA A 20 14.04 -38.98 -21.03
C ALA A 20 12.94 -38.99 -19.96
N ALA A 21 13.30 -38.67 -18.72
CA ALA A 21 12.33 -38.43 -17.66
C ALA A 21 11.45 -37.24 -18.07
N LEU A 22 10.17 -37.50 -18.31
CA LEU A 22 9.17 -36.44 -18.44
C LEU A 22 9.18 -35.62 -17.14
N PRO A 23 9.04 -34.28 -17.20
CA PRO A 23 8.93 -33.47 -16.00
C PRO A 23 7.75 -33.97 -15.16
N ALA A 24 8.01 -34.31 -13.91
CA ALA A 24 6.99 -34.67 -12.94
C ALA A 24 5.99 -33.50 -12.86
N SER A 25 4.74 -33.76 -13.19
CA SER A 25 3.62 -32.87 -12.92
C SER A 25 3.67 -32.50 -11.44
N ALA A 26 3.72 -31.21 -11.11
CA ALA A 26 3.65 -30.77 -9.73
C ALA A 26 2.36 -31.32 -9.10
N ASN A 27 2.49 -32.16 -8.07
CA ASN A 27 1.33 -32.69 -7.35
C ASN A 27 0.46 -31.53 -6.87
N GLU A 28 -0.85 -31.63 -7.06
CA GLU A 28 -1.78 -30.67 -6.47
C GLU A 28 -1.61 -30.67 -4.93
N PRO A 29 -1.56 -29.49 -4.28
CA PRO A 29 -1.39 -29.43 -2.84
C PRO A 29 -2.56 -30.11 -2.12
N ASP A 30 -2.24 -30.81 -1.03
CA ASP A 30 -3.22 -31.51 -0.19
C ASP A 30 -4.40 -30.57 0.17
N PRO A 31 -5.67 -31.00 0.00
CA PRO A 31 -6.84 -30.21 0.39
C PRO A 31 -6.81 -29.71 1.85
N SER A 32 -6.09 -30.39 2.75
CA SER A 32 -5.89 -30.01 4.15
C SER A 32 -4.88 -28.86 4.35
N THR A 33 -4.11 -28.51 3.33
CA THR A 33 -3.07 -27.47 3.41
C THR A 33 -3.70 -26.12 3.78
N PRO A 34 -3.24 -25.47 4.87
CA PRO A 34 -3.73 -24.15 5.24
C PRO A 34 -3.41 -23.14 4.13
N TYR A 35 -4.36 -22.26 3.86
CA TYR A 35 -4.23 -21.22 2.85
C TYR A 35 -4.17 -19.85 3.51
N GLY A 36 -3.34 -19.01 2.91
CA GLY A 36 -3.14 -17.63 3.25
C GLY A 36 -3.67 -16.76 2.15
N TYR A 37 -3.95 -15.52 2.50
CA TYR A 37 -4.41 -14.50 1.60
C TYR A 37 -3.43 -13.34 1.58
N SER A 38 -3.42 -12.65 0.45
CA SER A 38 -2.93 -11.29 0.34
C SER A 38 -3.93 -10.52 -0.51
N ALA A 39 -4.43 -9.39 -0.02
CA ALA A 39 -5.35 -8.52 -0.75
C ALA A 39 -4.86 -7.08 -0.64
N ASN A 40 -4.92 -6.35 -1.75
CA ASN A 40 -4.49 -4.96 -1.89
C ASN A 40 -5.52 -4.18 -2.69
N ALA A 41 -5.87 -3.00 -2.20
CA ALA A 41 -6.68 -2.04 -2.93
C ALA A 41 -6.09 -0.63 -2.75
N GLY A 42 -6.01 0.12 -3.84
CA GLY A 42 -5.66 1.55 -3.85
C GLY A 42 -6.58 2.33 -4.79
N GLY A 43 -6.69 3.64 -4.59
CA GLY A 43 -7.50 4.50 -5.48
C GLY A 43 -6.76 4.94 -6.74
N THR A 44 -5.49 5.33 -6.61
CA THR A 44 -4.69 5.81 -7.74
C THR A 44 -3.24 5.40 -7.60
N TYR A 45 -2.54 5.19 -8.70
CA TYR A 45 -1.12 4.82 -8.75
C TYR A 45 -0.46 5.43 -9.99
N VAL A 46 0.70 6.09 -9.85
CA VAL A 46 1.42 6.71 -10.97
C VAL A 46 2.87 6.28 -10.97
N ARG A 47 3.26 5.55 -12.02
CA ARG A 47 4.63 5.08 -12.23
C ARG A 47 5.22 5.73 -13.45
N VAL A 48 6.36 6.39 -13.28
CA VAL A 48 7.10 7.04 -14.36
C VAL A 48 8.15 6.09 -14.90
N LEU A 49 8.19 5.89 -16.23
CA LEU A 49 9.17 4.98 -16.85
C LEU A 49 10.59 5.53 -16.69
N GLY A 50 11.55 4.66 -16.34
CA GLY A 50 12.97 5.01 -16.23
C GLY A 50 13.35 5.91 -15.04
N SER A 51 12.47 6.10 -14.06
CA SER A 51 12.72 6.95 -12.88
C SER A 51 12.02 6.42 -11.61
N THR A 52 12.15 7.18 -10.51
CA THR A 52 11.46 6.97 -9.23
C THR A 52 9.93 7.01 -9.40
N VAL A 53 9.20 6.14 -8.68
CA VAL A 53 7.73 6.17 -8.62
C VAL A 53 7.26 7.58 -8.24
N SER A 54 6.32 8.14 -9.02
CA SER A 54 5.80 9.48 -8.74
C SER A 54 4.74 9.47 -7.65
N SER A 55 3.90 8.43 -7.59
CA SER A 55 3.01 8.14 -6.46
C SER A 55 2.68 6.65 -6.41
N ASP A 56 2.86 6.02 -5.24
CA ASP A 56 2.34 4.71 -4.89
C ASP A 56 0.81 4.76 -4.67
N PRO A 57 0.15 3.59 -4.48
CA PRO A 57 -1.29 3.53 -4.27
C PRO A 57 -1.80 4.47 -3.18
N THR A 58 -2.81 5.28 -3.50
CA THR A 58 -3.48 6.18 -2.54
C THR A 58 -4.62 5.48 -1.80
N ALA A 59 -4.90 5.92 -0.57
CA ALA A 59 -5.88 5.29 0.32
C ALA A 59 -5.69 3.75 0.43
N THR A 60 -4.46 3.26 0.56
CA THR A 60 -4.19 1.81 0.50
C THR A 60 -4.90 1.05 1.63
N SER A 61 -5.65 0.02 1.24
CA SER A 61 -6.03 -1.09 2.10
C SER A 61 -5.23 -2.32 1.71
N ASN A 62 -4.63 -2.98 2.70
CA ASN A 62 -3.90 -4.22 2.49
C ASN A 62 -4.15 -5.15 3.67
N ILE A 63 -4.42 -6.41 3.36
CA ILE A 63 -4.40 -7.49 4.34
C ILE A 63 -3.51 -8.61 3.82
N ILE A 64 -2.86 -9.28 4.76
CA ILE A 64 -2.11 -10.50 4.51
C ILE A 64 -2.16 -11.34 5.80
N GLY A 65 -2.20 -12.66 5.64
CA GLY A 65 -2.25 -13.60 6.76
C GLY A 65 -2.91 -14.92 6.39
N SER A 66 -3.17 -15.73 7.40
CA SER A 66 -3.81 -17.05 7.29
C SER A 66 -4.99 -17.24 8.25
N THR A 67 -5.30 -16.19 9.04
CA THR A 67 -6.41 -16.17 9.99
C THR A 67 -7.61 -15.46 9.39
N TYR A 68 -8.81 -15.99 9.63
CA TYR A 68 -10.07 -15.50 9.07
C TYR A 68 -11.10 -15.26 10.19
N PRO A 69 -12.02 -14.28 10.05
CA PRO A 69 -12.03 -13.25 9.00
C PRO A 69 -10.97 -12.18 9.25
N LYS A 70 -10.61 -11.44 8.19
CA LYS A 70 -9.81 -10.22 8.31
C LYS A 70 -10.33 -9.16 7.35
N GLN A 71 -10.29 -7.90 7.79
CA GLN A 71 -10.73 -6.76 6.99
C GLN A 71 -9.83 -5.57 7.26
N GLN A 72 -9.66 -4.73 6.25
CA GLN A 72 -9.10 -3.40 6.39
C GLN A 72 -9.80 -2.45 5.42
N THR A 73 -10.07 -1.23 5.88
CA THR A 73 -10.61 -0.13 5.07
C THR A 73 -9.71 1.10 5.17
N ASN A 74 -9.77 1.96 4.16
CA ASN A 74 -9.09 3.23 4.16
C ASN A 74 -9.82 4.23 3.24
N THR A 75 -9.73 5.51 3.55
CA THR A 75 -10.32 6.59 2.75
C THR A 75 -9.33 7.73 2.59
N THR A 76 -9.44 8.48 1.50
CA THR A 76 -8.67 9.72 1.28
C THR A 76 -9.56 10.71 0.56
N ALA A 77 -9.60 11.96 1.02
CA ALA A 77 -10.52 12.96 0.49
C ALA A 77 -10.21 13.38 -0.96
N SER A 78 -8.92 13.48 -1.31
CA SER A 78 -8.48 13.69 -2.69
C SER A 78 -7.02 13.28 -2.87
N ALA A 79 -6.65 12.94 -4.11
CA ALA A 79 -5.28 12.66 -4.51
C ALA A 79 -4.93 13.47 -5.77
N GLN A 80 -3.69 13.98 -5.82
CA GLN A 80 -3.20 14.72 -6.98
C GLN A 80 -1.73 14.39 -7.26
N VAL A 81 -1.42 14.22 -8.55
CA VAL A 81 -0.05 14.05 -9.05
C VAL A 81 0.17 15.07 -10.15
N GLY A 82 0.73 16.23 -9.79
CA GLY A 82 0.96 17.34 -10.71
C GLY A 82 -0.29 17.69 -11.53
N THR A 83 -0.14 17.65 -12.85
CA THR A 83 -1.21 17.83 -13.84
C THR A 83 -1.68 16.52 -14.49
N LEU A 84 -1.01 15.39 -14.18
CA LEU A 84 -1.32 14.09 -14.75
C LEU A 84 -2.63 13.51 -14.20
N LEU A 85 -2.88 13.70 -12.92
CA LEU A 85 -3.97 13.05 -12.19
C LEU A 85 -4.52 13.98 -11.11
N LYS A 86 -5.85 14.11 -11.10
CA LYS A 86 -6.64 14.60 -9.98
C LYS A 86 -7.74 13.58 -9.72
N ALA A 87 -7.91 13.17 -8.47
CA ALA A 87 -8.99 12.31 -8.02
C ALA A 87 -9.62 12.92 -6.78
N GLY A 88 -10.95 12.85 -6.69
CA GLY A 88 -11.71 13.23 -5.50
C GLY A 88 -11.67 12.13 -4.43
N ALA A 89 -12.80 11.94 -3.75
CA ALA A 89 -12.88 11.00 -2.65
C ALA A 89 -12.57 9.56 -3.11
N ILE A 90 -11.71 8.89 -2.35
CA ILE A 90 -11.29 7.52 -2.55
C ILE A 90 -11.69 6.71 -1.32
N SER A 91 -12.27 5.53 -1.53
CA SER A 91 -12.52 4.53 -0.50
C SER A 91 -12.00 3.18 -0.97
N THR A 92 -11.28 2.48 -0.09
CA THR A 92 -10.80 1.12 -0.38
C THR A 92 -11.14 0.18 0.76
N GLU A 93 -11.25 -1.09 0.41
CA GLU A 93 -11.56 -2.16 1.33
C GLU A 93 -10.88 -3.44 0.86
N THR A 94 -10.35 -4.21 1.80
CA THR A 94 -9.86 -5.55 1.55
C THR A 94 -10.42 -6.47 2.62
N THR A 95 -10.95 -7.63 2.22
CA THR A 95 -11.51 -8.64 3.12
C THR A 95 -10.96 -10.02 2.80
N ALA A 96 -10.86 -10.87 3.83
CA ALA A 96 -10.61 -12.29 3.70
C ALA A 96 -11.56 -13.05 4.60
N THR A 97 -12.31 -13.98 4.04
CA THR A 97 -13.32 -14.76 4.75
C THR A 97 -13.18 -16.24 4.43
N LYS A 98 -13.52 -17.08 5.40
CA LYS A 98 -13.64 -18.53 5.21
C LYS A 98 -15.02 -18.96 5.70
N VAL A 99 -15.80 -19.56 4.81
CA VAL A 99 -17.11 -20.16 5.11
C VAL A 99 -17.06 -21.58 4.55
N ASP A 100 -17.19 -22.57 5.43
CA ASP A 100 -17.00 -23.98 5.09
C ASP A 100 -15.66 -24.24 4.38
N SER A 101 -15.71 -24.83 3.18
CA SER A 101 -14.56 -25.08 2.30
C SER A 101 -14.24 -23.90 1.36
N THR A 102 -14.98 -22.79 1.47
CA THR A 102 -14.80 -21.61 0.62
C THR A 102 -13.96 -20.56 1.32
N ILE A 103 -12.84 -20.21 0.71
CA ILE A 103 -12.00 -19.08 1.11
C ILE A 103 -12.12 -18.01 0.03
N THR A 104 -12.40 -16.77 0.44
CA THR A 104 -12.48 -15.63 -0.48
C THR A 104 -11.60 -14.50 0.04
N ALA A 105 -10.74 -13.97 -0.82
CA ALA A 105 -10.04 -12.72 -0.61
C ALA A 105 -10.58 -11.69 -1.62
N THR A 106 -11.10 -10.58 -1.13
CA THR A 106 -11.71 -9.53 -1.94
C THR A 106 -10.95 -8.21 -1.74
N SER A 107 -10.70 -7.52 -2.84
CA SER A 107 -10.12 -6.18 -2.88
C SER A 107 -11.07 -5.25 -3.62
N LYS A 108 -11.40 -4.14 -3.01
CA LYS A 108 -12.38 -3.17 -3.52
C LYS A 108 -11.81 -1.77 -3.46
N ALA A 109 -11.97 -1.02 -4.53
CA ALA A 109 -11.62 0.39 -4.60
C ALA A 109 -12.72 1.20 -5.29
N GLU A 110 -13.05 2.35 -4.74
CA GLU A 110 -14.01 3.32 -5.26
C GLU A 110 -13.33 4.69 -5.31
N THR A 111 -13.41 5.37 -6.45
CA THR A 111 -12.83 6.70 -6.65
C THR A 111 -13.82 7.60 -7.37
N ALA A 112 -14.09 8.78 -6.80
CA ALA A 112 -14.95 9.80 -7.38
C ALA A 112 -14.13 10.91 -8.05
N GLY A 113 -14.69 11.54 -9.08
CA GLY A 113 -14.17 12.75 -9.72
C GLY A 113 -12.74 12.61 -10.22
N VAL A 114 -12.52 11.68 -11.16
CA VAL A 114 -11.22 11.45 -11.78
C VAL A 114 -11.04 12.38 -12.98
N SER A 115 -9.90 13.07 -13.03
CA SER A 115 -9.46 13.85 -14.18
C SER A 115 -8.00 13.54 -14.48
N LEU A 116 -7.73 13.01 -15.66
CA LEU A 116 -6.38 12.69 -16.12
C LEU A 116 -5.96 13.57 -17.28
N LEU A 117 -4.66 13.83 -17.36
CA LEU A 117 -4.02 14.55 -18.45
C LEU A 117 -4.74 15.89 -18.73
N ASN A 118 -4.87 16.72 -17.69
CA ASN A 118 -5.62 17.98 -17.71
C ASN A 118 -7.06 17.88 -18.25
N GLY A 119 -7.75 16.79 -17.92
CA GLY A 119 -9.16 16.60 -18.27
C GLY A 119 -9.40 16.03 -19.66
N LEU A 120 -8.36 15.55 -20.33
CA LEU A 120 -8.50 14.77 -21.55
C LEU A 120 -9.29 13.47 -21.31
N ILE A 121 -9.15 12.91 -20.11
CA ILE A 121 -9.98 11.81 -19.62
C ILE A 121 -10.65 12.28 -18.33
N LYS A 122 -11.97 12.16 -18.27
CA LYS A 122 -12.77 12.45 -17.07
C LYS A 122 -13.62 11.23 -16.75
N VAL A 123 -13.77 10.94 -15.46
CA VAL A 123 -14.67 9.91 -14.97
C VAL A 123 -15.33 10.41 -13.70
N ASP A 124 -16.66 10.35 -13.62
CA ASP A 124 -17.39 10.88 -12.46
C ASP A 124 -17.23 9.96 -11.25
N ALA A 125 -17.29 8.65 -11.47
CA ALA A 125 -16.99 7.66 -10.44
C ALA A 125 -16.55 6.33 -11.06
N VAL A 126 -15.68 5.62 -10.36
CA VAL A 126 -15.28 4.26 -10.69
C VAL A 126 -15.28 3.37 -9.46
N LYS A 127 -15.70 2.13 -9.63
CA LYS A 127 -15.61 1.08 -8.62
C LYS A 127 -14.97 -0.15 -9.25
N THR A 128 -14.00 -0.75 -8.57
CA THR A 128 -13.38 -2.02 -8.97
C THR A 128 -13.48 -3.00 -7.82
N VAL A 129 -13.86 -4.24 -8.12
CA VAL A 129 -13.88 -5.36 -7.18
C VAL A 129 -13.08 -6.50 -7.81
N THR A 130 -12.14 -7.04 -7.04
CA THR A 130 -11.25 -8.13 -7.45
C THR A 130 -11.26 -9.23 -6.41
N GLU A 131 -11.56 -10.45 -6.84
CA GLU A 131 -11.69 -11.60 -5.97
C GLU A 131 -10.70 -12.71 -6.34
N ALA A 132 -10.17 -13.36 -5.31
CA ALA A 132 -9.51 -14.64 -5.40
C ALA A 132 -10.27 -15.61 -4.49
N LYS A 133 -10.69 -16.74 -5.04
CA LYS A 133 -11.58 -17.68 -4.36
C LYS A 133 -11.06 -19.10 -4.49
N ARG A 134 -11.12 -19.84 -3.39
CA ARG A 134 -10.91 -21.30 -3.33
C ARG A 134 -12.19 -21.94 -2.81
N THR A 135 -12.73 -22.92 -3.53
CA THR A 135 -13.88 -23.73 -3.07
C THR A 135 -13.46 -25.19 -3.09
N GLY A 136 -13.22 -25.78 -1.91
CA GLY A 136 -12.59 -27.10 -1.82
C GLY A 136 -11.17 -27.08 -2.40
N THR A 137 -10.95 -27.74 -3.55
CA THR A 137 -9.68 -27.71 -4.29
C THR A 137 -9.70 -26.74 -5.48
N VAL A 138 -10.88 -26.25 -5.88
CA VAL A 138 -11.02 -25.41 -7.08
C VAL A 138 -10.63 -23.97 -6.77
N LEU A 139 -9.69 -23.44 -7.55
CA LEU A 139 -9.29 -22.04 -7.52
C LEU A 139 -9.99 -21.26 -8.64
N SER A 140 -10.35 -20.02 -8.34
CA SER A 140 -10.99 -19.09 -9.28
C SER A 140 -10.65 -17.66 -8.90
N GLY A 141 -10.72 -16.77 -9.87
CA GLY A 141 -10.52 -15.34 -9.70
C GLY A 141 -11.41 -14.57 -10.67
N ASP A 142 -11.79 -13.37 -10.27
CA ASP A 142 -12.61 -12.47 -11.09
C ASP A 142 -12.28 -11.01 -10.76
N SER A 143 -12.32 -10.14 -11.75
CA SER A 143 -12.24 -8.70 -11.53
C SER A 143 -13.16 -7.94 -12.46
N ASN A 144 -13.93 -7.01 -11.89
CA ASN A 144 -14.84 -6.18 -12.65
C ASN A 144 -14.87 -4.73 -12.15
N SER A 145 -15.10 -3.80 -13.08
CA SER A 145 -15.18 -2.38 -12.81
C SER A 145 -16.48 -1.76 -13.32
N GLN A 146 -17.13 -0.97 -12.46
CA GLN A 146 -18.25 -0.11 -12.82
C GLN A 146 -17.70 1.30 -13.09
N LEU A 147 -18.06 1.87 -14.23
CA LEU A 147 -17.51 3.13 -14.72
C LEU A 147 -18.64 4.11 -15.00
N LEU A 148 -18.69 5.24 -14.29
CA LEU A 148 -19.72 6.27 -14.44
C LEU A 148 -19.16 7.52 -15.08
N GLY A 149 -19.83 8.04 -16.12
CA GLY A 149 -19.51 9.34 -16.72
C GLY A 149 -18.16 9.40 -17.43
N VAL A 150 -17.66 8.27 -17.95
CA VAL A 150 -16.36 8.23 -18.65
C VAL A 150 -16.43 9.07 -19.92
N THR A 151 -15.58 10.09 -20.00
CA THR A 151 -15.41 10.95 -21.16
C THR A 151 -13.95 10.96 -21.58
N ILE A 152 -13.67 10.63 -22.84
CA ILE A 152 -12.33 10.60 -23.42
C ILE A 152 -12.32 11.54 -24.63
N LYS A 153 -11.51 12.61 -24.60
CA LYS A 153 -11.50 13.68 -25.63
C LYS A 153 -12.90 14.25 -25.93
N GLY A 154 -13.73 14.39 -24.89
CA GLY A 154 -15.10 14.88 -25.03
C GLY A 154 -16.12 13.84 -25.54
N LYS A 155 -15.70 12.61 -25.86
CA LYS A 155 -16.60 11.52 -26.25
C LYS A 155 -16.94 10.65 -25.05
N THR A 156 -18.22 10.40 -24.83
CA THR A 156 -18.70 9.50 -23.78
C THR A 156 -18.39 8.04 -24.14
N VAL A 157 -17.88 7.29 -23.18
CA VAL A 157 -17.73 5.83 -23.26
C VAL A 157 -18.94 5.17 -22.58
N PRO A 158 -19.46 4.04 -23.10
CA PRO A 158 -20.57 3.33 -22.48
C PRO A 158 -20.28 2.96 -21.01
N LEU A 159 -21.34 2.93 -20.19
CA LEU A 159 -21.28 2.56 -18.77
C LEU A 159 -20.72 1.14 -18.56
N ASN A 160 -21.07 0.23 -19.48
CA ASN A 160 -20.65 -1.16 -19.47
C ASN A 160 -19.68 -1.39 -20.62
N VAL A 161 -18.44 -1.72 -20.27
CA VAL A 161 -17.42 -2.15 -21.23
C VAL A 161 -16.94 -3.54 -20.85
N SER A 162 -16.56 -4.34 -21.84
CA SER A 162 -15.95 -5.65 -21.59
C SER A 162 -14.64 -5.50 -20.83
N ASN A 163 -14.20 -6.57 -20.18
CA ASN A 163 -12.89 -6.59 -19.54
C ASN A 163 -11.80 -6.29 -20.58
N ASN A 164 -10.78 -5.55 -20.16
CA ASN A 164 -9.64 -5.11 -20.97
C ASN A 164 -10.02 -4.27 -22.22
N PHE A 165 -11.08 -3.45 -22.13
CA PHE A 165 -11.51 -2.60 -23.23
C PHE A 165 -10.49 -1.48 -23.52
N GLY A 166 -9.87 -1.52 -24.70
CA GLY A 166 -8.81 -0.60 -25.10
C GLY A 166 -9.31 0.63 -25.87
N VAL A 167 -8.76 1.80 -25.55
CA VAL A 167 -8.95 3.06 -26.29
C VAL A 167 -7.59 3.72 -26.53
N THR A 168 -7.26 3.98 -27.80
CA THR A 168 -6.03 4.72 -28.14
C THR A 168 -6.34 6.19 -28.36
N LEU A 169 -5.66 7.06 -27.61
CA LEU A 169 -5.62 8.49 -27.85
C LEU A 169 -4.43 8.80 -28.74
N THR A 170 -4.67 8.89 -30.05
CA THR A 170 -3.61 9.13 -31.06
C THR A 170 -2.69 10.26 -30.63
N GLY A 171 -1.39 9.95 -30.59
CA GLY A 171 -0.34 10.86 -30.21
C GLY A 171 -0.40 11.34 -28.76
N VAL A 172 -1.05 10.63 -27.83
CA VAL A 172 -1.08 10.97 -26.40
C VAL A 172 -0.87 9.75 -25.51
N ALA A 173 -1.81 8.80 -25.51
CA ALA A 173 -1.80 7.69 -24.55
C ALA A 173 -2.61 6.48 -25.05
N SER A 174 -2.29 5.30 -24.53
CA SER A 174 -3.13 4.11 -24.60
C SER A 174 -3.91 3.99 -23.30
N VAL A 175 -5.19 3.66 -23.37
CA VAL A 175 -6.09 3.53 -22.22
C VAL A 175 -6.67 2.12 -22.23
N ILE A 176 -6.64 1.44 -21.10
CA ILE A 176 -7.35 0.18 -20.86
C ILE A 176 -8.38 0.45 -19.76
N LEU A 177 -9.63 0.16 -20.05
CA LEU A 177 -10.76 0.23 -19.13
C LEU A 177 -11.09 -1.18 -18.63
N ASN A 178 -11.53 -1.28 -17.38
CA ASN A 178 -11.94 -2.54 -16.77
C ASN A 178 -10.87 -3.64 -16.93
N GLU A 179 -9.63 -3.36 -16.53
CA GLU A 179 -8.51 -4.30 -16.65
C GLU A 179 -8.75 -5.49 -15.72
N GLU A 180 -8.52 -6.69 -16.26
CA GLU A 180 -8.57 -7.94 -15.52
C GLU A 180 -7.42 -8.85 -15.95
N LYS A 181 -6.79 -9.47 -14.96
CA LYS A 181 -5.91 -10.62 -15.16
C LYS A 181 -6.08 -11.62 -14.03
N VAL A 182 -6.33 -12.88 -14.38
CA VAL A 182 -6.37 -14.03 -13.47
C VAL A 182 -5.17 -14.93 -13.78
N ASP A 183 -4.42 -15.33 -12.77
CA ASP A 183 -3.30 -16.27 -12.87
C ASP A 183 -3.48 -17.38 -11.83
N ILE A 184 -3.53 -18.63 -12.29
CA ILE A 184 -3.69 -19.82 -11.45
C ILE A 184 -2.53 -20.76 -11.75
N ASN A 185 -1.66 -21.00 -10.77
CA ASN A 185 -0.49 -21.86 -10.91
C ASN A 185 -0.10 -22.46 -9.55
N GLY A 186 0.17 -23.77 -9.49
CA GLY A 186 0.74 -24.43 -8.32
C GLY A 186 -0.08 -24.27 -7.03
N GLY A 187 -1.41 -24.33 -7.11
CA GLY A 187 -2.30 -24.09 -5.96
C GLY A 187 -2.39 -22.63 -5.52
N LYS A 188 -1.81 -21.69 -6.26
CA LYS A 188 -1.97 -20.26 -6.04
C LYS A 188 -2.92 -19.68 -7.08
N VAL A 189 -3.82 -18.80 -6.64
CA VAL A 189 -4.57 -17.90 -7.54
C VAL A 189 -4.20 -16.47 -7.22
N THR A 190 -3.95 -15.68 -8.25
CA THR A 190 -3.73 -14.23 -8.15
C THR A 190 -4.58 -13.55 -9.19
N THR A 191 -5.46 -12.67 -8.72
CA THR A 191 -6.31 -11.84 -9.54
C THR A 191 -5.87 -10.41 -9.38
N THR A 192 -5.68 -9.69 -10.49
CA THR A 192 -5.39 -8.26 -10.49
C THR A 192 -6.42 -7.52 -11.34
N GLY A 193 -6.81 -6.34 -10.89
CA GLY A 193 -7.76 -5.49 -11.60
C GLY A 193 -7.41 -4.01 -11.54
N SER A 194 -7.98 -3.26 -12.49
CA SER A 194 -8.04 -1.80 -12.40
C SER A 194 -9.23 -1.23 -13.17
N ALA A 195 -9.79 -0.11 -12.71
CA ALA A 195 -10.85 0.58 -13.44
C ALA A 195 -10.32 1.19 -14.74
N LEU A 196 -9.13 1.78 -14.66
CA LEU A 196 -8.50 2.47 -15.76
C LEU A 196 -6.98 2.37 -15.66
N LYS A 197 -6.32 2.08 -16.76
CA LYS A 197 -4.86 2.15 -16.90
C LYS A 197 -4.49 2.95 -18.14
N VAL A 198 -3.77 4.04 -17.93
CA VAL A 198 -3.34 4.97 -18.98
C VAL A 198 -1.82 4.87 -19.11
N THR A 199 -1.34 4.54 -20.29
CA THR A 199 0.10 4.50 -20.62
C THR A 199 0.41 5.62 -21.61
N LEU A 200 1.31 6.54 -21.25
CA LEU A 200 1.71 7.62 -22.14
C LEU A 200 2.46 7.09 -23.37
N LEU A 201 2.02 7.48 -24.56
CA LEU A 201 2.66 7.15 -25.84
C LEU A 201 3.63 8.24 -26.31
N LYS A 202 3.64 9.39 -25.63
CA LYS A 202 4.61 10.47 -25.79
C LYS A 202 4.84 11.15 -24.45
N ALA A 203 5.90 11.95 -24.35
CA ALA A 203 6.07 12.81 -23.19
C ALA A 203 4.86 13.77 -23.04
N TYR A 204 4.40 13.97 -21.80
CA TYR A 204 3.27 14.82 -21.47
C TYR A 204 3.60 15.62 -20.20
N GLU A 205 3.69 16.95 -20.33
CA GLU A 205 3.87 17.89 -19.22
C GLU A 205 4.96 17.48 -18.22
N GLY A 206 6.17 17.23 -18.72
CA GLY A 206 7.33 16.82 -17.91
C GLY A 206 7.37 15.33 -17.56
N SER A 207 6.33 14.56 -17.86
CA SER A 207 6.32 13.12 -17.66
C SER A 207 6.78 12.38 -18.93
N PRO A 208 7.75 11.46 -18.84
CA PRO A 208 8.28 10.75 -20.00
C PRO A 208 7.27 9.77 -20.61
N ILE A 209 7.56 9.36 -21.85
CA ILE A 209 6.89 8.25 -22.53
C ILE A 209 6.91 6.99 -21.66
N GLY A 210 5.83 6.21 -21.70
CA GLY A 210 5.67 4.98 -20.94
C GLY A 210 5.28 5.16 -19.47
N THR A 211 5.12 6.40 -18.99
CA THR A 211 4.49 6.66 -17.68
C THR A 211 3.10 6.02 -17.64
N THR A 212 2.80 5.28 -16.58
CA THR A 212 1.52 4.61 -16.37
C THR A 212 0.76 5.25 -15.21
N ILE A 213 -0.52 5.54 -15.43
CA ILE A 213 -1.46 6.02 -14.42
C ILE A 213 -2.55 4.96 -14.28
N THR A 214 -2.71 4.38 -13.10
CA THR A 214 -3.71 3.35 -12.81
C THR A 214 -4.71 3.87 -11.78
N ILE A 215 -6.00 3.69 -12.06
CA ILE A 215 -7.11 4.04 -11.18
C ILE A 215 -7.75 2.76 -10.68
N ASN A 216 -8.01 2.73 -9.38
CA ASN A 216 -8.46 1.58 -8.62
C ASN A 216 -7.59 0.32 -8.82
N PRO A 217 -6.24 0.38 -8.69
CA PRO A 217 -5.44 -0.85 -8.70
C PRO A 217 -5.84 -1.77 -7.54
N THR A 218 -6.23 -3.00 -7.87
CA THR A 218 -6.64 -4.02 -6.91
C THR A 218 -5.91 -5.34 -7.21
N SER A 219 -5.59 -6.11 -6.15
CA SER A 219 -5.05 -7.46 -6.29
C SER A 219 -5.53 -8.35 -5.16
N SER A 220 -5.99 -9.56 -5.46
CA SER A 220 -6.33 -10.57 -4.46
C SER A 220 -5.58 -11.86 -4.80
N THR A 221 -4.97 -12.47 -3.78
CA THR A 221 -4.18 -13.69 -3.91
C THR A 221 -4.57 -14.67 -2.82
N LEU A 222 -4.68 -15.94 -3.18
CA LEU A 222 -4.73 -17.06 -2.27
C LEU A 222 -3.60 -18.04 -2.61
N ALA A 223 -2.90 -18.55 -1.60
CA ALA A 223 -1.83 -19.52 -1.75
C ALA A 223 -1.71 -20.43 -0.52
N PRO A 224 -1.12 -21.63 -0.65
CA PRO A 224 -0.72 -22.45 0.49
C PRO A 224 0.21 -21.67 1.43
N THR A 225 0.08 -21.88 2.75
CA THR A 225 0.96 -21.23 3.74
C THR A 225 1.98 -22.21 4.26
N GLU A 226 3.24 -21.78 4.28
CA GLU A 226 4.27 -22.40 5.10
C GLU A 226 4.28 -21.73 6.49
N GLN A 227 4.34 -22.55 7.54
CA GLN A 227 4.39 -22.05 8.91
C GLN A 227 5.82 -21.61 9.23
N SER A 228 6.01 -20.33 9.57
CA SER A 228 7.31 -19.82 10.04
C SER A 228 7.40 -19.96 11.57
N ASN A 229 8.58 -20.32 12.07
CA ASN A 229 8.94 -20.31 13.49
C ASN A 229 9.66 -19.01 13.91
N ASN A 230 9.74 -18.02 13.02
CA ASN A 230 10.36 -16.74 13.31
C ASN A 230 9.51 -15.93 14.30
N ILE A 231 10.16 -15.06 15.07
CA ILE A 231 9.47 -14.10 15.94
C ILE A 231 8.55 -13.22 15.09
N ALA A 232 7.28 -13.14 15.47
CA ALA A 232 6.35 -12.26 14.80
C ALA A 232 6.76 -10.79 15.02
N VAL A 233 6.66 -10.01 13.95
CA VAL A 233 6.90 -8.57 13.93
C VAL A 233 5.70 -7.88 13.31
N GLY A 234 5.51 -6.62 13.66
CA GLY A 234 4.44 -5.82 13.12
C GLY A 234 4.70 -4.34 13.26
N GLY A 235 3.69 -3.58 12.86
CA GLY A 235 3.71 -2.13 12.92
C GLY A 235 3.15 -1.52 11.65
N PHE A 236 3.17 -0.20 11.62
CA PHE A 236 2.63 0.60 10.53
C PHE A 236 3.31 1.96 10.47
N ALA A 237 3.22 2.60 9.32
CA ALA A 237 3.54 4.01 9.15
C ALA A 237 2.55 4.66 8.18
N TYR A 238 2.26 5.95 8.40
CA TYR A 238 1.45 6.76 7.49
C TYR A 238 1.72 8.25 7.71
N GLY A 239 1.52 9.03 6.65
CA GLY A 239 1.85 10.46 6.65
C GLY A 239 0.86 11.30 7.42
N THR A 240 -0.44 11.15 7.14
CA THR A 240 -1.47 11.96 7.77
C THR A 240 -2.75 11.18 7.99
N THR A 241 -3.51 11.55 9.00
CA THR A 241 -4.92 11.19 9.16
C THR A 241 -5.64 12.32 9.89
N ALA A 242 -6.91 12.53 9.60
CA ALA A 242 -7.73 13.54 10.26
C ALA A 242 -9.06 12.89 10.69
N ARG A 243 -9.42 13.06 11.97
CA ARG A 243 -10.64 12.49 12.54
C ARG A 243 -11.31 13.48 13.47
N LEU A 244 -12.63 13.38 13.58
CA LEU A 244 -13.43 14.07 14.57
C LEU A 244 -13.75 13.09 15.69
N VAL A 245 -13.44 13.48 16.93
CA VAL A 245 -13.85 12.75 18.14
C VAL A 245 -15.04 13.49 18.75
N TRP A 246 -16.17 12.80 18.93
CA TRP A 246 -17.36 13.34 19.59
C TRP A 246 -17.94 12.32 20.59
N GLY A 247 -17.70 12.55 21.88
CA GLY A 247 -17.98 11.56 22.92
C GLY A 247 -17.22 10.27 22.62
N ASP A 248 -17.95 9.14 22.57
CA ASP A 248 -17.39 7.83 22.21
C ASP A 248 -17.36 7.57 20.69
N SER A 249 -17.85 8.50 19.86
CA SER A 249 -17.92 8.35 18.41
C SER A 249 -16.73 8.99 17.70
N ILE A 250 -16.16 8.31 16.70
CA ILE A 250 -15.09 8.83 15.84
C ILE A 250 -15.59 8.87 14.39
N SER A 251 -15.52 10.05 13.77
CA SER A 251 -15.78 10.22 12.33
C SER A 251 -14.47 10.53 11.61
N VAL A 252 -14.06 9.66 10.67
CA VAL A 252 -12.83 9.86 9.89
C VAL A 252 -13.08 10.85 8.76
N ILE A 253 -12.36 11.97 8.78
CA ILE A 253 -12.44 13.02 7.75
C ILE A 253 -11.54 12.65 6.57
N SER A 254 -10.34 12.12 6.87
CA SER A 254 -9.42 11.53 5.92
C SER A 254 -8.66 10.40 6.61
N GLY A 255 -8.65 9.22 6.01
CA GLY A 255 -7.88 8.09 6.50
C GLY A 255 -6.36 8.24 6.26
N PRO A 256 -5.57 7.26 6.73
CA PRO A 256 -4.12 7.23 6.60
C PRO A 256 -3.60 7.37 5.16
N THR A 257 -2.77 8.40 4.93
CA THR A 257 -2.10 8.63 3.63
C THR A 257 -0.75 7.92 3.57
N ALA A 258 -0.34 7.46 2.37
CA ALA A 258 0.89 6.70 2.16
C ALA A 258 1.08 5.56 3.19
N ARG A 259 0.00 4.85 3.51
CA ARG A 259 0.00 3.84 4.59
C ARG A 259 0.82 2.63 4.19
N ILE A 260 1.64 2.16 5.12
CA ILE A 260 2.37 0.89 5.01
C ILE A 260 2.30 0.13 6.32
N ALA A 261 2.38 -1.20 6.25
CA ALA A 261 2.39 -2.10 7.41
C ALA A 261 3.36 -3.25 7.14
N THR A 262 3.89 -3.85 8.21
CA THR A 262 4.74 -5.04 8.07
C THR A 262 3.89 -6.25 7.62
N PRO A 263 4.32 -7.00 6.60
CA PRO A 263 3.74 -8.31 6.30
C PRO A 263 4.01 -9.32 7.44
N PRO A 264 3.18 -10.38 7.59
CA PRO A 264 3.34 -11.43 8.60
C PRO A 264 4.71 -12.13 8.62
N GLY A 265 5.43 -12.16 7.49
CA GLY A 265 6.78 -12.72 7.39
C GLY A 265 7.91 -11.71 7.62
N GLY A 266 7.60 -10.47 7.99
CA GLY A 266 8.56 -9.36 7.94
C GLY A 266 8.76 -8.84 6.52
N THR A 267 9.86 -8.13 6.30
CA THR A 267 10.24 -7.62 4.96
C THR A 267 11.51 -8.27 4.43
N PHE A 268 12.05 -9.27 5.14
CA PHE A 268 13.33 -9.93 4.83
C PHE A 268 14.50 -8.95 4.70
N GLY A 269 14.47 -7.84 5.44
CA GLY A 269 15.49 -6.80 5.40
C GLY A 269 15.38 -5.81 4.24
N TYR A 270 14.38 -5.95 3.36
CA TYR A 270 14.12 -4.99 2.29
C TYR A 270 13.22 -3.85 2.77
N ASP A 271 13.46 -2.64 2.26
CA ASP A 271 12.57 -1.51 2.47
C ASP A 271 11.31 -1.67 1.61
N LEU A 272 10.17 -1.83 2.28
CA LEU A 272 8.88 -1.61 1.65
C LEU A 272 8.55 -0.12 1.78
N THR A 273 8.19 0.53 0.67
CA THR A 273 7.88 1.96 0.64
C THR A 273 6.47 2.18 0.11
N ASN A 274 5.76 3.17 0.68
CA ASN A 274 4.57 3.76 0.08
C ASN A 274 4.74 5.29 0.06
N THR A 275 4.65 5.88 -1.11
CA THR A 275 4.82 7.31 -1.38
C THR A 275 3.53 7.92 -1.93
N THR A 276 3.04 9.02 -1.36
CA THR A 276 1.96 9.82 -1.96
C THR A 276 2.52 11.17 -2.39
N ALA A 277 2.40 11.53 -3.67
CA ALA A 277 3.01 12.73 -4.24
C ALA A 277 2.54 14.04 -3.59
N GLY A 278 1.27 14.06 -3.18
CA GLY A 278 0.64 15.22 -2.59
C GLY A 278 -0.76 14.88 -2.11
N ILE A 279 -1.20 15.62 -1.09
CA ILE A 279 -2.54 15.49 -0.52
C ILE A 279 -3.16 16.86 -0.35
N ASN A 280 -4.48 16.91 -0.53
CA ASN A 280 -5.29 18.09 -0.29
C ASN A 280 -6.60 17.67 0.39
N VAL A 281 -6.71 17.98 1.67
CA VAL A 281 -7.96 17.94 2.41
C VAL A 281 -8.40 19.40 2.55
N PRO A 282 -9.36 19.87 1.75
CA PRO A 282 -9.72 21.28 1.68
C PRO A 282 -9.91 21.90 3.08
N LEU A 283 -9.30 23.07 3.29
CA LEU A 283 -9.30 23.85 4.55
C LEU A 283 -8.60 23.18 5.76
N VAL A 284 -8.32 21.88 5.71
CA VAL A 284 -7.77 21.10 6.82
C VAL A 284 -6.26 20.91 6.67
N LEU A 285 -5.81 20.35 5.55
CA LEU A 285 -4.43 19.92 5.40
C LEU A 285 -4.03 19.86 3.93
N THR A 286 -2.86 20.41 3.62
CA THR A 286 -2.15 20.19 2.36
C THR A 286 -0.74 19.73 2.67
N GLY A 287 -0.23 18.79 1.89
CA GLY A 287 1.14 18.30 2.00
C GLY A 287 1.72 18.01 0.62
N GLY A 288 3.03 18.16 0.50
CA GLY A 288 3.79 17.68 -0.65
C GLY A 288 4.01 16.17 -0.57
N VAL A 289 5.21 15.74 -0.95
CA VAL A 289 5.57 14.32 -0.95
C VAL A 289 5.49 13.75 0.46
N ILE A 290 4.80 12.63 0.59
CA ILE A 290 4.73 11.80 1.78
C ILE A 290 5.39 10.48 1.45
N ARG A 291 6.29 10.01 2.30
CA ARG A 291 6.94 8.71 2.16
C ARG A 291 6.89 7.95 3.48
N SER A 292 6.34 6.75 3.45
CA SER A 292 6.40 5.81 4.58
C SER A 292 7.22 4.59 4.20
N VAL A 293 8.00 4.08 5.15
CA VAL A 293 8.88 2.92 4.98
C VAL A 293 8.64 1.92 6.08
N ALA A 294 8.63 0.63 5.73
CA ALA A 294 8.69 -0.48 6.67
C ALA A 294 9.88 -1.37 6.32
N ASN A 295 10.67 -1.73 7.33
CA ASN A 295 11.76 -2.69 7.22
C ASN A 295 11.70 -3.64 8.41
N ALA A 296 11.84 -4.94 8.19
CA ALA A 296 11.91 -5.91 9.25
C ALA A 296 12.79 -7.11 8.87
N VAL A 297 13.62 -7.53 9.83
CA VAL A 297 14.37 -8.78 9.82
C VAL A 297 13.94 -9.59 11.04
N THR A 298 13.66 -10.88 10.85
CA THR A 298 13.25 -11.77 11.93
C THR A 298 13.91 -13.14 11.80
N SER A 299 14.18 -13.75 12.95
CA SER A 299 14.67 -15.11 13.12
C SER A 299 13.93 -15.77 14.30
N PRO A 300 14.20 -17.04 14.63
CA PRO A 300 13.59 -17.68 15.79
C PRO A 300 13.95 -17.03 17.14
N THR A 301 15.08 -16.30 17.23
CA THR A 301 15.60 -15.75 18.51
C THR A 301 15.75 -14.25 18.54
N ALA A 302 15.82 -13.57 17.38
CA ALA A 302 15.96 -12.13 17.28
C ALA A 302 15.01 -11.53 16.25
N ALA A 303 14.67 -10.26 16.43
CA ALA A 303 13.90 -9.50 15.47
C ALA A 303 14.23 -8.01 15.55
N ASP A 304 14.17 -7.33 14.41
CA ASP A 304 14.34 -5.88 14.28
C ASP A 304 13.29 -5.39 13.30
N VAL A 305 12.50 -4.41 13.71
CA VAL A 305 11.46 -3.82 12.86
C VAL A 305 11.48 -2.31 13.02
N THR A 306 11.54 -1.63 11.88
CA THR A 306 11.56 -0.18 11.80
C THR A 306 10.45 0.30 10.87
N HIS A 307 9.70 1.27 11.34
CA HIS A 307 8.74 2.03 10.55
C HIS A 307 9.13 3.49 10.57
N SER A 308 9.00 4.17 9.43
CA SER A 308 9.12 5.62 9.38
C SER A 308 8.09 6.23 8.47
N SER A 309 7.70 7.47 8.76
CA SER A 309 6.90 8.29 7.86
C SER A 309 7.45 9.71 7.83
N GLU A 310 7.54 10.26 6.63
CA GLU A 310 8.03 11.60 6.36
C GLU A 310 7.05 12.34 5.46
N ILE A 311 6.81 13.61 5.77
CA ILE A 311 6.02 14.53 4.96
C ILE A 311 6.80 15.81 4.72
N VAL A 312 6.80 16.29 3.48
CA VAL A 312 7.47 17.53 3.05
C VAL A 312 6.42 18.59 2.70
N GLY A 313 6.71 19.85 3.01
CA GLY A 313 5.84 21.00 2.67
C GLY A 313 4.50 20.95 3.38
N LEU A 314 4.51 20.70 4.69
CA LEU A 314 3.31 20.59 5.51
C LEU A 314 2.65 21.95 5.69
N ASN A 315 1.34 21.99 5.46
CA ASN A 315 0.49 23.12 5.83
C ASN A 315 -0.86 22.62 6.36
N VAL A 316 -1.16 22.99 7.61
CA VAL A 316 -2.37 22.56 8.33
C VAL A 316 -3.18 23.78 8.76
N LEU A 317 -4.50 23.67 8.63
CA LEU A 317 -5.50 24.68 9.02
C LEU A 317 -5.25 26.06 8.42
N ASN A 318 -4.98 26.08 7.10
CA ASN A 318 -4.71 27.27 6.30
C ASN A 318 -3.50 28.08 6.81
N GLY A 319 -2.40 27.40 7.08
CA GLY A 319 -1.12 27.99 7.46
C GLY A 319 -0.96 28.27 8.95
N LEU A 320 -1.93 27.85 9.78
CA LEU A 320 -1.78 27.94 11.23
C LEU A 320 -0.58 27.14 11.72
N ILE A 321 -0.36 25.96 11.13
CA ILE A 321 0.81 25.12 11.39
C ILE A 321 1.49 24.84 10.04
N ARG A 322 2.79 25.12 9.96
CA ARG A 322 3.63 24.85 8.78
C ARG A 322 4.93 24.19 9.21
N ALA A 323 5.45 23.30 8.38
CA ALA A 323 6.79 22.75 8.52
C ALA A 323 7.33 22.38 7.14
N ASP A 324 8.63 22.56 6.93
CA ASP A 324 9.28 22.14 5.68
C ASP A 324 9.32 20.62 5.59
N ALA A 325 9.59 19.95 6.71
CA ALA A 325 9.52 18.50 6.82
C ALA A 325 9.17 18.05 8.24
N VAL A 326 8.45 16.94 8.35
CA VAL A 326 8.21 16.22 9.61
C VAL A 326 8.48 14.75 9.34
N LYS A 327 9.34 14.12 10.14
CA LYS A 327 9.64 12.70 10.07
C LYS A 327 9.50 12.06 11.44
N ALA A 328 8.82 10.92 11.48
CA ALA A 328 8.74 10.09 12.67
C ALA A 328 9.29 8.69 12.36
N THR A 329 10.03 8.10 13.30
CA THR A 329 10.60 6.76 13.18
C THR A 329 10.34 5.98 14.45
N ALA A 330 9.74 4.80 14.32
CA ALA A 330 9.51 3.82 15.38
C ALA A 330 10.37 2.59 15.09
N ARG A 331 11.25 2.20 16.01
CA ARG A 331 12.05 0.98 15.90
C ARG A 331 11.87 0.11 17.14
N SER A 332 11.60 -1.17 16.94
CA SER A 332 11.48 -2.18 17.98
C SER A 332 12.42 -3.33 17.71
N GLN A 333 13.16 -3.75 18.72
CA GLN A 333 14.14 -4.83 18.61
C GLN A 333 13.94 -5.85 19.72
N LYS A 334 14.19 -7.12 19.39
CA LYS A 334 14.42 -8.20 20.35
C LYS A 334 15.77 -8.83 20.01
N LEU A 335 16.70 -8.76 20.94
CA LEU A 335 18.03 -9.35 20.81
C LEU A 335 17.98 -10.84 21.15
N SER A 336 18.99 -11.60 20.70
CA SER A 336 19.09 -13.05 20.95
C SER A 336 19.16 -13.42 22.44
N THR A 337 19.57 -12.49 23.29
CA THR A 337 19.60 -12.61 24.76
C THR A 337 18.23 -12.39 25.42
N GLY A 338 17.21 -12.05 24.64
CA GLY A 338 15.86 -11.74 25.11
C GLY A 338 15.62 -10.27 25.45
N GLU A 339 16.68 -9.44 25.46
CA GLU A 339 16.57 -7.98 25.67
C GLU A 339 15.74 -7.32 24.57
N ARG A 340 14.93 -6.32 24.95
CA ARG A 340 14.06 -5.57 24.03
C ARG A 340 14.40 -4.09 24.06
N ILE A 341 14.59 -3.50 22.88
CA ILE A 341 14.96 -2.08 22.72
C ILE A 341 13.89 -1.38 21.91
N GLN A 342 13.47 -0.20 22.36
CA GLN A 342 12.44 0.63 21.73
C GLN A 342 13.01 2.03 21.48
N THR A 343 13.02 2.47 20.22
CA THR A 343 13.65 3.74 19.82
C THR A 343 12.70 4.60 18.96
N PRO A 344 11.68 5.24 19.57
CA PRO A 344 10.85 6.24 18.90
C PRO A 344 11.60 7.58 18.76
N THR A 345 11.56 8.20 17.59
CA THR A 345 12.18 9.51 17.32
C THR A 345 11.37 10.35 16.35
N THR A 346 11.50 11.67 16.47
CA THR A 346 10.92 12.65 15.55
C THR A 346 11.98 13.66 15.11
N GLN A 347 11.91 14.10 13.85
CA GLN A 347 12.67 15.21 13.30
C GLN A 347 11.69 16.20 12.67
N VAL A 348 11.87 17.50 12.92
CA VAL A 348 11.03 18.56 12.36
C VAL A 348 11.91 19.68 11.83
N VAL A 349 11.60 20.15 10.62
CA VAL A 349 12.34 21.22 9.94
C VAL A 349 11.44 22.45 9.80
N LYS A 350 11.92 23.59 10.30
CA LYS A 350 11.23 24.91 10.26
C LYS A 350 9.76 24.88 10.69
N LEU A 351 9.50 24.36 11.89
CA LEU A 351 8.15 24.37 12.46
C LEU A 351 7.70 25.81 12.76
N VAL A 352 6.52 26.17 12.26
CA VAL A 352 5.84 27.44 12.56
C VAL A 352 4.44 27.12 13.06
N ILE A 353 4.06 27.69 14.20
CA ILE A 353 2.72 27.54 14.78
C ILE A 353 2.20 28.93 15.16
N GLY A 354 1.02 29.30 14.67
CA GLY A 354 0.42 30.62 14.93
C GLY A 354 1.29 31.78 14.44
N GLY A 355 2.05 31.57 13.35
CA GLY A 355 3.00 32.55 12.81
C GLY A 355 4.32 32.68 13.57
N LYS A 356 4.54 31.90 14.63
CA LYS A 356 5.80 31.90 15.40
C LYS A 356 6.64 30.67 15.05
N ALA A 357 7.93 30.89 14.78
CA ALA A 357 8.88 29.80 14.64
C ALA A 357 9.06 29.07 15.98
N ILE A 358 9.08 27.74 15.93
CA ILE A 358 9.17 26.88 17.11
C ILE A 358 10.49 26.10 17.05
N THR A 359 11.29 26.22 18.10
CA THR A 359 12.40 25.31 18.33
C THR A 359 11.87 24.04 19.00
N VAL A 360 11.99 22.91 18.32
CA VAL A 360 11.52 21.62 18.85
C VAL A 360 12.47 21.14 19.94
N ALA A 361 11.93 20.89 21.13
CA ALA A 361 12.68 20.28 22.22
C ALA A 361 13.03 18.82 21.88
N SER A 362 14.16 18.34 22.39
CA SER A 362 14.56 16.93 22.23
C SER A 362 13.73 15.97 23.09
N THR A 363 12.96 16.47 24.05
CA THR A 363 12.14 15.67 24.95
C THR A 363 10.86 15.19 24.26
N PRO A 364 10.41 13.94 24.50
CA PRO A 364 9.11 13.47 24.04
C PRO A 364 7.94 14.34 24.55
N ASN A 365 6.82 14.30 23.83
CA ASN A 365 5.53 14.89 24.22
C ASN A 365 5.54 16.41 24.43
N PHE A 366 6.38 17.13 23.68
CA PHE A 366 6.49 18.58 23.80
C PHE A 366 5.21 19.29 23.33
N THR A 367 4.51 19.95 24.25
CA THR A 367 3.18 20.52 23.98
C THR A 367 3.23 22.03 23.78
N ILE A 368 2.55 22.50 22.73
CA ILE A 368 2.40 23.91 22.36
C ILE A 368 0.91 24.20 22.23
N THR A 369 0.45 25.26 22.86
CA THR A 369 -0.95 25.67 22.80
C THR A 369 -1.08 27.06 22.16
N VAL A 370 -1.95 27.16 21.16
CA VAL A 370 -2.46 28.44 20.66
C VAL A 370 -3.83 28.65 21.32
N PRO A 371 -3.95 29.57 22.29
CA PRO A 371 -5.17 29.74 23.08
C PRO A 371 -6.41 29.89 22.20
N GLY A 372 -7.45 29.10 22.50
CA GLY A 372 -8.71 29.12 21.77
C GLY A 372 -8.64 28.59 20.33
N VAL A 373 -7.54 27.99 19.88
CA VAL A 373 -7.40 27.48 18.50
C VAL A 373 -6.97 26.02 18.46
N VAL A 374 -5.74 25.70 18.90
CA VAL A 374 -5.19 24.34 18.83
C VAL A 374 -4.26 24.04 20.00
N ARG A 375 -4.17 22.75 20.33
CA ARG A 375 -3.07 22.16 21.09
C ARG A 375 -2.27 21.28 20.12
N VAL A 376 -0.95 21.40 20.12
CA VAL A 376 -0.04 20.61 19.28
C VAL A 376 0.95 19.88 20.19
N VAL A 377 0.97 18.56 20.13
CA VAL A 377 1.99 17.73 20.77
C VAL A 377 3.00 17.34 19.69
N VAL A 378 4.25 17.75 19.87
CA VAL A 378 5.38 17.41 18.99
C VAL A 378 6.10 16.22 19.58
N ASN A 379 6.48 15.26 18.74
CA ASN A 379 7.13 14.03 19.17
C ASN A 379 6.29 13.29 20.23
N ASP A 380 5.01 13.06 19.92
CA ASP A 380 4.07 12.36 20.80
C ASP A 380 4.39 10.86 20.78
N GLN A 381 4.93 10.35 21.89
CA GLN A 381 5.49 9.00 22.00
C GLN A 381 4.72 8.16 23.02
N THR A 382 4.44 6.92 22.64
CA THR A 382 3.96 5.86 23.53
C THR A 382 4.89 4.66 23.42
N VAL A 383 5.44 4.18 24.54
CA VAL A 383 6.39 3.07 24.59
C VAL A 383 5.88 1.98 25.52
N SER A 384 5.98 0.72 25.09
CA SER A 384 5.69 -0.47 25.88
C SER A 384 6.88 -1.44 25.89
N SER A 385 6.76 -2.56 26.60
CA SER A 385 7.79 -3.60 26.60
C SER A 385 7.98 -4.26 25.22
N THR A 386 6.94 -4.31 24.39
CA THR A 386 6.94 -5.02 23.11
C THR A 386 7.04 -4.10 21.90
N GLY A 387 6.70 -2.82 22.04
CA GLY A 387 6.65 -1.90 20.91
C GLY A 387 6.71 -0.43 21.29
N ASN A 388 6.63 0.42 20.27
CA ASN A 388 6.49 1.86 20.43
C ASN A 388 5.68 2.47 19.28
N GLN A 389 5.12 3.65 19.54
CA GLN A 389 4.48 4.50 18.55
C GLN A 389 4.98 5.93 18.74
N VAL A 390 5.17 6.63 17.63
CA VAL A 390 5.49 8.05 17.60
C VAL A 390 4.62 8.76 16.56
N VAL A 391 4.13 9.94 16.94
CA VAL A 391 3.48 10.90 16.04
C VAL A 391 4.35 12.15 16.01
N GLY A 392 4.76 12.57 14.81
CA GLY A 392 5.57 13.76 14.62
C GLY A 392 4.86 15.03 15.12
N LEU A 393 3.62 15.24 14.67
CA LEU A 393 2.72 16.28 15.20
C LEU A 393 1.32 15.72 15.44
N HIS A 394 0.83 15.83 16.67
CA HIS A 394 -0.54 15.54 17.05
C HIS A 394 -1.26 16.87 17.35
N VAL A 395 -2.18 17.26 16.48
CA VAL A 395 -2.93 18.52 16.59
C VAL A 395 -4.35 18.23 17.07
N THR A 396 -4.77 18.85 18.17
CA THR A 396 -6.15 18.85 18.66
C THR A 396 -6.75 20.25 18.49
N LEU A 397 -7.92 20.34 17.86
CA LEU A 397 -8.68 21.59 17.75
C LEU A 397 -9.37 21.95 19.08
N LEU A 398 -9.13 23.16 19.58
CA LEU A 398 -9.74 23.69 20.81
C LEU A 398 -11.00 24.51 20.53
N ALA A 399 -11.19 24.96 19.29
CA ALA A 399 -12.39 25.63 18.81
C ALA A 399 -12.71 25.20 17.37
N PRO A 400 -13.96 25.36 16.88
CA PRO A 400 -14.31 25.03 15.51
C PRO A 400 -13.52 25.88 14.50
N ARG A 401 -13.00 25.25 13.44
CA ARG A 401 -12.22 25.91 12.40
C ARG A 401 -12.22 25.08 11.12
N SER A 402 -12.23 25.72 9.95
CA SER A 402 -12.08 25.03 8.66
C SER A 402 -13.12 23.92 8.42
N GLY A 403 -14.35 24.09 8.91
CA GLY A 403 -15.40 23.07 8.85
C GLY A 403 -15.24 21.92 9.86
N LEU A 404 -14.16 21.91 10.64
CA LEU A 404 -13.93 20.97 11.74
C LEU A 404 -14.51 21.51 13.04
N LYS A 405 -15.05 20.60 13.85
CA LYS A 405 -15.55 20.91 15.20
C LYS A 405 -14.42 20.83 16.24
N THR A 406 -14.66 21.40 17.42
CA THR A 406 -13.79 21.22 18.59
C THR A 406 -13.56 19.73 18.87
N GLY A 407 -12.34 19.37 19.26
CA GLY A 407 -11.94 17.98 19.52
C GLY A 407 -11.52 17.20 18.28
N ALA A 408 -11.58 17.79 17.08
CA ALA A 408 -10.98 17.16 15.91
C ALA A 408 -9.46 17.03 16.06
N GLU A 409 -8.94 15.89 15.63
CA GLU A 409 -7.54 15.50 15.73
C GLU A 409 -6.94 15.33 14.34
N ILE A 410 -5.73 15.85 14.16
CA ILE A 410 -4.93 15.68 12.96
C ILE A 410 -3.59 15.10 13.39
N PHE A 411 -3.22 13.94 12.86
CA PHE A 411 -1.93 13.31 13.10
C PHE A 411 -1.07 13.45 11.86
N VAL A 412 0.20 13.79 12.06
CA VAL A 412 1.19 14.00 11.01
C VAL A 412 2.45 13.22 11.33
N ALA A 413 2.98 12.52 10.32
CA ALA A 413 4.11 11.59 10.37
C ALA A 413 3.95 10.60 11.52
N VAL A 414 3.22 9.50 11.28
CA VAL A 414 2.98 8.46 12.28
C VAL A 414 3.77 7.22 11.95
N ALA A 415 4.45 6.67 12.96
CA ALA A 415 5.09 5.37 12.88
C ALA A 415 4.84 4.58 14.16
N GLY A 416 4.62 3.28 14.03
CA GLY A 416 4.52 2.34 15.14
C GLY A 416 5.18 1.03 14.79
N SER A 417 5.90 0.44 15.74
CA SER A 417 6.62 -0.82 15.59
C SER A 417 6.35 -1.73 16.78
N ILE A 418 6.26 -3.03 16.52
CA ILE A 418 6.08 -4.05 17.56
C ILE A 418 6.85 -5.31 17.19
N VAL A 419 7.51 -5.89 18.19
CA VAL A 419 8.01 -7.27 18.16
C VAL A 419 7.17 -8.04 19.16
N TYR A 420 6.80 -9.29 18.88
CA TYR A 420 6.02 -10.11 19.83
C TYR A 420 6.88 -10.92 20.80
#